data_AF-B8BKY3-F1
#
_entry.id   AF-B8BKY3-F1
#
_cell.length_a   1.000
_cell.length_b   1.000
_cell.length_c   1.000
_cell.angle_alpha   90.00
_cell.angle_beta   90.00
_cell.angle_gamma   90.00
#
_symmetry.space_group_name_H-M   'P 1'
#
loop_
_entity.id
_entity.type
_entity.pdbx_description
1 polymer ?
#
loop_
_entity_poly.entity_id
_entity_poly.type
_entity_poly.pdbx_seq_one_letter_code
_entity_poly.pdbx_strand_id
1 'polypeptide(L)'
;MPKRRRRVPPAPSPALATIDYSLTYNEIAASGAPEYLGDVRTYGSAHDVIWLKEFQKFDDKSSAINVDTGVNKQLTEMIMKWRRPRQKLVVGKPEYKSIIETTLVYNDIVRAAAIVFRCDAVEKDLYEHLQHLGHHLKNVSGIDYENWGTVKLATAFKIICSRKIDKSDEMFSDDVRSKLLDAADKYKDLVFPTGCIANYKKILGLNILRNDKMDQLAEFVKVARIKAEHVRVKPMLNRSLNLLQAK
;
A
#
# COMPACT_ATOMS: atom_id res chain seq x y z
N MET A 1 24.53 -18.16 -42.96
CA MET A 1 23.21 -17.63 -42.60
C MET A 1 22.87 -18.00 -41.15
N PRO A 2 22.61 -17.04 -40.24
CA PRO A 2 22.34 -17.36 -38.85
C PRO A 2 20.87 -17.77 -38.65
N LYS A 3 20.66 -18.89 -37.96
CA LYS A 3 19.34 -19.46 -37.64
C LYS A 3 18.55 -18.49 -36.75
N ARG A 4 17.35 -18.10 -37.19
CA ARG A 4 16.40 -17.30 -36.40
C ARG A 4 16.05 -18.04 -35.10
N ARG A 5 16.40 -17.44 -33.95
CA ARG A 5 15.91 -17.87 -32.64
C ARG A 5 14.39 -17.72 -32.65
N ARG A 6 13.65 -18.83 -32.47
CA ARG A 6 12.21 -18.80 -32.19
C ARG A 6 12.02 -17.96 -30.92
N ARG A 7 11.29 -16.86 -31.02
CA ARG A 7 10.83 -16.10 -29.85
C ARG A 7 9.94 -17.05 -29.05
N VAL A 8 10.38 -17.41 -27.85
CA VAL A 8 9.51 -17.99 -26.84
C VAL A 8 8.43 -16.93 -26.55
N PRO A 9 7.14 -17.28 -26.58
CA PRO A 9 6.09 -16.34 -26.19
C PRO A 9 6.38 -15.81 -24.79
N PRO A 10 6.19 -14.52 -24.51
CA PRO A 10 6.27 -14.03 -23.13
C PRO A 10 5.31 -14.86 -22.28
N ALA A 11 5.78 -15.31 -21.12
CA ALA A 11 4.93 -15.99 -20.15
C ALA A 11 3.66 -15.16 -19.94
N PRO A 12 2.48 -15.79 -19.82
CA PRO A 12 1.26 -15.06 -19.51
C PRO A 12 1.53 -14.20 -18.28
N SER A 13 1.25 -12.90 -18.41
CA SER A 13 1.34 -11.94 -17.32
C SER A 13 0.70 -12.56 -16.08
N PRO A 14 1.33 -12.51 -14.89
CA PRO A 14 0.77 -13.13 -13.69
C PRO A 14 -0.66 -12.64 -13.55
N ALA A 15 -1.59 -13.60 -13.54
CA ALA A 15 -3.01 -13.33 -13.42
C ALA A 15 -3.20 -12.28 -12.32
N LEU A 16 -3.87 -11.19 -12.69
CA LEU A 16 -4.18 -10.03 -11.87
C LEU A 16 -4.39 -10.50 -10.42
N ALA A 17 -3.51 -10.12 -9.51
CA ALA A 17 -3.64 -10.47 -8.10
C ALA A 17 -4.93 -9.80 -7.58
N THR A 18 -6.04 -10.48 -7.73
CA THR A 18 -7.30 -10.08 -7.11
C THR A 18 -7.03 -10.18 -5.63
N ILE A 19 -7.08 -9.06 -4.92
CA ILE A 19 -6.87 -9.06 -3.47
C ILE A 19 -8.08 -9.77 -2.86
N ASP A 20 -7.93 -11.08 -2.70
CA ASP A 20 -8.90 -12.01 -2.15
C ASP A 20 -8.72 -12.03 -0.63
N TYR A 21 -9.57 -11.28 0.08
CA TYR A 21 -9.46 -11.16 1.52
C TYR A 21 -10.09 -12.34 2.26
N SER A 22 -10.94 -13.15 1.60
CA SER A 22 -11.72 -14.15 2.31
C SER A 22 -12.07 -15.38 1.51
N LEU A 23 -12.24 -16.52 2.20
CA LEU A 23 -12.71 -17.76 1.62
C LEU A 23 -13.95 -18.26 2.34
N THR A 24 -14.83 -18.90 1.59
CA THR A 24 -15.90 -19.74 2.11
C THR A 24 -15.39 -21.15 2.39
N TYR A 25 -16.12 -21.90 3.21
CA TYR A 25 -15.78 -23.30 3.51
C TYR A 25 -15.67 -24.16 2.25
N ASN A 26 -16.57 -23.97 1.28
CA ASN A 26 -16.56 -24.71 0.02
C ASN A 26 -15.31 -24.41 -0.83
N GLU A 27 -14.81 -23.17 -0.80
CA GLU A 27 -13.58 -22.81 -1.51
C GLU A 27 -12.33 -23.42 -0.86
N ILE A 28 -12.34 -23.61 0.47
CA ILE A 28 -11.28 -24.34 1.18
C ILE A 28 -11.31 -25.82 0.76
N ALA A 29 -12.49 -26.45 0.79
CA ALA A 29 -12.67 -27.85 0.41
C ALA A 29 -12.26 -28.11 -1.06
N ALA A 30 -12.51 -27.16 -1.96
CA ALA A 30 -12.14 -27.25 -3.38
C ALA A 30 -10.65 -27.00 -3.66
N SER A 31 -9.89 -26.42 -2.73
CA SER A 31 -8.47 -26.06 -2.93
C SER A 31 -7.49 -27.24 -2.89
N GLY A 32 -7.99 -28.47 -2.74
CA GLY A 32 -7.16 -29.67 -2.65
C GLY A 32 -6.37 -29.78 -1.35
N ALA A 33 -6.74 -29.02 -0.31
CA ALA A 33 -6.33 -29.36 1.04
C ALA A 33 -6.76 -30.81 1.30
N PRO A 34 -5.84 -31.70 1.73
CA PRO A 34 -6.10 -33.14 1.76
C PRO A 34 -7.41 -33.43 2.48
N GLU A 35 -8.18 -34.38 1.94
CA GLU A 35 -9.38 -34.96 2.52
C GLU A 35 -9.07 -35.53 3.92
N TYR A 36 -8.94 -34.66 4.91
CA TYR A 36 -9.10 -35.00 6.29
C TYR A 36 -10.53 -34.62 6.67
N LEU A 37 -11.49 -35.27 6.03
CA LEU A 37 -12.82 -35.52 6.60
C LEU A 37 -12.72 -36.60 7.69
N GLY A 38 -11.73 -36.45 8.58
CA GLY A 38 -11.81 -37.03 9.90
C GLY A 38 -12.73 -36.13 10.69
N ASP A 39 -13.79 -36.71 11.24
CA ASP A 39 -14.68 -36.08 12.22
C ASP A 39 -13.83 -35.21 13.17
N VAL A 40 -14.16 -33.93 13.36
CA VAL A 40 -13.43 -33.01 14.27
C VAL A 40 -13.39 -33.59 15.70
N ARG A 41 -14.19 -34.63 15.98
CA ARG A 41 -14.13 -35.45 17.19
C ARG A 41 -12.92 -36.39 17.32
N THR A 42 -12.19 -36.66 16.24
CA THR A 42 -11.11 -37.68 16.19
C THR A 42 -9.69 -37.13 16.24
N TYR A 43 -9.50 -35.82 16.11
CA TYR A 43 -8.21 -35.19 16.39
C TYR A 43 -8.12 -34.86 17.88
N GLY A 44 -6.99 -35.20 18.49
CA GLY A 44 -6.62 -34.67 19.81
C GLY A 44 -6.82 -33.15 19.79
N SER A 45 -7.72 -32.68 20.66
CA SER A 45 -7.98 -31.28 20.97
C SER A 45 -8.06 -30.31 19.78
N ALA A 46 -9.27 -29.89 19.38
CA ALA A 46 -9.48 -28.79 18.42
C ALA A 46 -8.71 -27.49 18.76
N HIS A 47 -8.21 -27.34 20.00
CA HIS A 47 -7.33 -26.25 20.43
C HIS A 47 -5.96 -26.25 19.73
N ASP A 48 -5.52 -27.37 19.17
CA ASP A 48 -4.23 -27.47 18.45
C ASP A 48 -4.31 -26.88 17.04
N VAL A 49 -5.53 -26.68 16.51
CA VAL A 49 -5.79 -26.19 15.15
C VAL A 49 -6.43 -24.80 15.15
N ILE A 50 -7.30 -24.50 16.13
CA ILE A 50 -8.04 -23.24 16.20
C ILE A 50 -7.85 -22.61 17.58
N TRP A 51 -7.32 -21.38 17.60
CA TRP A 51 -7.26 -20.56 18.80
C TRP A 51 -8.20 -19.35 18.67
N LEU A 52 -8.97 -19.07 19.71
CA LEU A 52 -9.79 -17.86 19.79
C LEU A 52 -8.87 -16.62 19.87
N LYS A 53 -9.02 -15.69 18.92
CA LYS A 53 -8.30 -14.41 18.95
C LYS A 53 -9.09 -13.31 19.66
N GLU A 54 -10.37 -13.19 19.34
CA GLU A 54 -11.28 -12.21 19.93
C GLU A 54 -12.72 -12.70 19.73
N PHE A 55 -13.60 -12.31 20.64
CA PHE A 55 -15.02 -12.63 20.59
C PHE A 55 -15.82 -11.36 20.82
N GLN A 56 -16.81 -11.12 19.95
CA GLN A 56 -17.71 -9.99 20.06
C GLN A 56 -19.15 -10.49 19.92
N LYS A 57 -20.00 -10.16 20.90
CA LYS A 57 -21.44 -10.42 20.83
C LYS A 57 -22.14 -9.26 20.12
N PHE A 58 -23.12 -9.61 19.28
CA PHE A 58 -24.09 -8.68 18.70
C PHE A 58 -25.48 -9.21 19.03
N ASP A 59 -26.35 -8.38 19.59
CA ASP A 59 -27.71 -8.79 19.94
C ASP A 59 -28.59 -8.98 18.70
N ASP A 60 -28.35 -8.18 17.66
CA ASP A 60 -28.91 -8.39 16.33
C ASP A 60 -27.83 -8.65 15.29
N LYS A 61 -28.00 -9.72 14.51
CA LYS A 61 -27.07 -10.11 13.46
C LYS A 61 -27.03 -9.09 12.32
N SER A 62 -28.18 -8.51 11.97
CA SER A 62 -28.26 -7.56 10.85
C SER A 62 -27.57 -6.23 11.15
N SER A 63 -27.49 -5.86 12.44
CA SER A 63 -26.70 -4.72 12.91
C SER A 63 -25.18 -4.91 12.77
N ALA A 64 -24.70 -6.15 12.63
CA ALA A 64 -23.29 -6.48 12.48
C ALA A 64 -22.85 -6.53 11.01
N ILE A 65 -23.67 -7.18 10.18
CA ILE A 65 -23.39 -7.40 8.77
C ILE A 65 -24.69 -7.45 7.95
N ASN A 66 -24.80 -6.54 6.99
CA ASN A 66 -25.96 -6.40 6.11
C ASN A 66 -25.50 -5.95 4.71
N VAL A 67 -26.25 -6.35 3.67
CA VAL A 67 -25.96 -5.95 2.29
C VAL A 67 -26.10 -4.44 2.07
N ASP A 68 -27.04 -3.79 2.78
CA ASP A 68 -27.35 -2.37 2.63
C ASP A 68 -26.39 -1.48 3.43
N THR A 69 -26.01 -1.92 4.64
CA THR A 69 -25.17 -1.13 5.56
C THR A 69 -23.72 -1.58 5.62
N GLY A 70 -23.37 -2.67 4.94
CA GLY A 70 -22.03 -3.26 4.98
C GLY A 70 -21.71 -3.98 6.29
N VAL A 71 -20.43 -3.98 6.66
CA VAL A 71 -19.97 -4.44 7.97
C VAL A 71 -19.92 -3.25 8.93
N ASN A 72 -20.49 -3.40 10.12
CA ASN A 72 -20.47 -2.32 11.10
C ASN A 72 -19.06 -1.99 11.59
N LYS A 73 -18.91 -0.84 12.26
CA LYS A 73 -17.60 -0.35 12.74
C LYS A 73 -16.91 -1.34 13.69
N GLN A 74 -17.63 -1.89 14.68
CA GLN A 74 -17.06 -2.79 15.68
C GLN A 74 -16.51 -4.09 15.05
N LEU A 75 -17.28 -4.74 14.18
CA LEU A 75 -16.85 -5.95 13.47
C LEU A 75 -15.71 -5.63 12.49
N THR A 76 -15.75 -4.47 11.83
CA THR A 76 -14.66 -4.00 10.95
C THR A 76 -13.36 -3.80 11.73
N GLU A 77 -13.40 -3.15 12.89
CA GLU A 77 -12.23 -2.92 13.75
C GLU A 77 -11.65 -4.24 14.27
N MET A 78 -12.50 -5.17 14.71
CA MET A 78 -12.07 -6.51 15.13
C MET A 78 -11.38 -7.27 13.98
N ILE A 79 -11.96 -7.28 12.78
CA ILE A 79 -11.35 -7.92 11.61
C ILE A 79 -10.00 -7.26 11.30
N MET A 80 -9.95 -5.93 11.24
CA MET A 80 -8.74 -5.19 10.90
C MET A 80 -7.61 -5.35 11.94
N LYS A 81 -7.95 -5.51 13.21
CA LYS A 81 -6.99 -5.74 14.29
C LYS A 81 -6.24 -7.07 14.14
N TRP A 82 -6.93 -8.12 13.70
CA TRP A 82 -6.33 -9.46 13.59
C TRP A 82 -5.90 -9.87 12.19
N ARG A 83 -6.43 -9.20 11.15
CA ARG A 83 -6.07 -9.44 9.75
C ARG A 83 -4.63 -9.01 9.49
N ARG A 84 -3.74 -9.97 9.19
CA ARG A 84 -2.42 -9.64 8.64
C ARG A 84 -2.45 -9.56 7.11
N PRO A 85 -1.54 -8.79 6.49
CA PRO A 85 -1.37 -8.81 5.04
C PRO A 85 -1.20 -10.25 4.53
N ARG A 86 -1.85 -10.58 3.41
CA ARG A 86 -1.81 -11.90 2.74
C ARG A 86 -2.48 -13.05 3.50
N GLN A 87 -3.14 -12.80 4.64
CA GLN A 87 -3.99 -13.80 5.29
C GLN A 87 -5.40 -13.76 4.70
N LYS A 88 -5.98 -14.95 4.52
CA LYS A 88 -7.38 -15.11 4.11
C LYS A 88 -8.26 -15.27 5.34
N LEU A 89 -9.35 -14.53 5.40
CA LEU A 89 -10.39 -14.66 6.42
C LEU A 89 -11.38 -15.75 6.01
N VAL A 90 -11.61 -16.76 6.85
CA VAL A 90 -12.64 -17.76 6.57
C VAL A 90 -14.01 -17.22 6.99
N VAL A 91 -15.00 -17.31 6.10
CA VAL A 91 -16.34 -16.75 6.30
C VAL A 91 -17.38 -17.84 6.07
N GLY A 92 -18.34 -17.95 7.00
CA GLY A 92 -19.33 -19.04 6.99
C GLY A 92 -20.39 -18.95 5.87
N LYS A 93 -20.50 -17.82 5.17
CA LYS A 93 -21.48 -17.62 4.10
C LYS A 93 -20.90 -16.81 2.93
N PRO A 94 -21.24 -17.16 1.66
CA PRO A 94 -20.76 -16.44 0.48
C PRO A 94 -21.27 -15.00 0.42
N GLU A 95 -22.48 -14.71 0.93
CA GLU A 95 -23.02 -13.35 0.96
C GLU A 95 -22.16 -12.44 1.86
N TYR A 96 -21.70 -12.96 3.00
CA TYR A 96 -20.84 -12.25 3.93
C TYR A 96 -19.44 -12.01 3.37
N LYS A 97 -18.91 -12.95 2.57
CA LYS A 97 -17.65 -12.75 1.84
C LYS A 97 -17.71 -11.47 1.00
N SER A 98 -18.73 -11.31 0.17
CA SER A 98 -18.84 -10.13 -0.69
C SER A 98 -18.95 -8.80 0.10
N ILE A 99 -19.75 -8.80 1.17
CA ILE A 99 -19.97 -7.63 2.03
C ILE A 99 -18.68 -7.24 2.78
N ILE A 100 -18.01 -8.23 3.38
CA ILE A 100 -16.76 -8.03 4.13
C ILE A 100 -15.67 -7.51 3.19
N GLU A 101 -15.45 -8.14 2.05
CA GLU A 101 -14.37 -7.72 1.16
C GLU A 101 -14.58 -6.31 0.60
N THR A 102 -15.82 -5.93 0.28
CA THR A 102 -16.15 -4.57 -0.18
C THR A 102 -15.83 -3.56 0.92
N THR A 103 -16.21 -3.86 2.16
CA THR A 103 -15.94 -3.00 3.31
C THR A 103 -14.43 -2.88 3.58
N LEU A 104 -13.69 -3.98 3.48
CA LEU A 104 -12.24 -3.98 3.71
C LEU A 104 -11.49 -3.19 2.63
N VAL A 105 -11.81 -3.37 1.34
CA VAL A 105 -11.21 -2.59 0.25
C VAL A 105 -11.44 -1.09 0.46
N TYR A 106 -12.67 -0.69 0.78
CA TYR A 106 -12.99 0.72 1.05
C TYR A 106 -12.16 1.28 2.22
N ASN A 107 -12.08 0.55 3.32
CA ASN A 107 -11.27 0.97 4.47
C ASN A 107 -9.78 1.06 4.14
N ASP A 108 -9.25 0.12 3.35
CA ASP A 108 -7.85 0.13 2.93
C ASP A 108 -7.53 1.34 2.01
N ILE A 109 -8.46 1.69 1.11
CA ILE A 109 -8.39 2.94 0.30
C ILE A 109 -8.34 4.16 1.21
N VAL A 110 -9.29 4.29 2.13
CA VAL A 110 -9.38 5.44 3.05
C VAL A 110 -8.12 5.56 3.90
N ARG A 111 -7.62 4.45 4.45
CA ARG A 111 -6.39 4.44 5.26
C ARG A 111 -5.16 4.81 4.45
N ALA A 112 -5.00 4.26 3.25
CA ALA A 112 -3.87 4.59 2.37
C ALA A 112 -3.90 6.07 1.97
N ALA A 113 -5.05 6.58 1.53
CA ALA A 113 -5.23 8.00 1.17
C ALA A 113 -4.95 8.93 2.36
N ALA A 114 -5.41 8.60 3.57
CA ALA A 114 -5.13 9.38 4.77
C ALA A 114 -3.65 9.39 5.15
N ILE A 115 -2.89 8.32 4.88
CA ILE A 115 -1.44 8.31 5.08
C ILE A 115 -0.75 9.19 4.04
N VAL A 116 -1.10 9.05 2.76
CA VAL A 116 -0.56 9.90 1.68
C VAL A 116 -0.77 11.38 2.01
N PHE A 117 -2.00 11.76 2.37
CA PHE A 117 -2.33 13.14 2.75
C PHE A 117 -1.49 13.66 3.92
N ARG A 118 -1.29 12.83 4.95
CA ARG A 118 -0.42 13.22 6.08
C ARG A 118 1.05 13.33 5.68
N CYS A 119 1.53 12.46 4.80
CA CYS A 119 2.88 12.59 4.25
C CYS A 119 3.03 13.90 3.47
N ASP A 120 2.07 14.24 2.61
CA ASP A 120 2.06 15.49 1.82
C ASP A 120 2.07 16.72 2.73
N ALA A 121 1.26 16.71 3.80
CA ALA A 121 1.22 17.81 4.77
C ALA A 121 2.57 18.00 5.48
N VAL A 122 3.17 16.92 5.98
CA VAL A 122 4.48 17.01 6.66
C VAL A 122 5.61 17.36 5.67
N GLU A 123 5.55 16.87 4.43
CA GLU A 123 6.50 17.24 3.39
C GLU A 123 6.45 18.73 3.09
N LYS A 124 5.25 19.31 2.98
CA LYS A 124 5.06 20.74 2.73
C LYS A 124 5.72 21.60 3.82
N ASP A 125 5.49 21.29 5.09
CA ASP A 125 6.10 22.02 6.21
C ASP A 125 7.63 21.95 6.16
N LEU A 126 8.18 20.79 5.79
CA LEU A 126 9.63 20.60 5.67
C LEU A 126 10.20 21.30 4.43
N TYR A 127 9.44 21.36 3.34
CA TYR A 127 9.84 22.04 2.10
C TYR A 127 10.01 23.54 2.32
N GLU A 128 9.10 24.19 3.04
CA GLU A 128 9.21 25.62 3.38
C GLU A 128 10.49 25.91 4.19
N HIS A 129 10.84 25.06 5.14
CA HIS A 129 12.10 25.19 5.87
C HIS A 129 13.33 24.99 4.96
N LEU A 130 13.28 24.00 4.07
CA LEU A 130 14.36 23.72 3.12
C LEU A 130 14.52 24.79 2.06
N GLN A 131 13.46 25.49 1.67
CA GLN A 131 13.51 26.61 0.73
C GLN A 131 14.35 27.76 1.30
N HIS A 132 14.15 28.08 2.59
CA HIS A 132 14.98 29.08 3.28
C HIS A 132 16.46 28.68 3.29
N LEU A 133 16.76 27.42 3.58
CA LEU A 133 18.13 26.91 3.52
C LEU A 133 18.66 26.94 2.09
N GLY A 134 17.83 26.61 1.10
CA GLY A 134 18.15 26.59 -0.33
C GLY A 134 18.72 27.90 -0.84
N HIS A 135 18.30 29.05 -0.29
CA HIS A 135 18.92 30.34 -0.62
C HIS A 135 20.44 30.35 -0.41
N HIS A 136 20.95 29.61 0.58
CA HIS A 136 22.39 29.47 0.79
C HIS A 136 23.07 28.69 -0.35
N LEU A 137 22.40 27.71 -0.98
CA LEU A 137 22.95 26.99 -2.14
C LEU A 137 23.25 27.95 -3.30
N LYS A 138 22.33 28.88 -3.58
CA LYS A 138 22.51 29.91 -4.61
C LYS A 138 23.60 30.90 -4.22
N ASN A 139 23.54 31.43 -2.99
CA ASN A 139 24.41 32.52 -2.56
C ASN A 139 25.86 32.09 -2.28
N VAL A 140 26.07 30.87 -1.77
CA VAL A 140 27.40 30.37 -1.34
C VAL A 140 28.05 29.51 -2.41
N SER A 141 27.25 28.69 -3.11
CA SER A 141 27.75 27.69 -4.05
C SER A 141 27.38 27.97 -5.51
N GLY A 142 26.59 29.01 -5.78
CA GLY A 142 26.10 29.31 -7.14
C GLY A 142 25.20 28.21 -7.72
N ILE A 143 24.60 27.38 -6.86
CA ILE A 143 23.75 26.26 -7.29
C ILE A 143 22.31 26.76 -7.39
N ASP A 144 21.74 26.65 -8.58
CA ASP A 144 20.31 26.86 -8.77
C ASP A 144 19.52 25.66 -8.23
N TYR A 145 18.59 25.95 -7.32
CA TYR A 145 17.81 24.96 -6.57
C TYR A 145 16.30 25.14 -6.78
N GLU A 146 15.86 26.14 -7.55
CA GLU A 146 14.44 26.54 -7.64
C GLU A 146 13.55 25.38 -8.14
N ASN A 147 14.10 24.52 -8.99
CA ASN A 147 13.41 23.33 -9.53
C ASN A 147 13.59 22.06 -8.68
N TRP A 148 14.21 22.14 -7.49
CA TRP A 148 14.49 20.97 -6.67
C TRP A 148 13.34 20.67 -5.72
N GLY A 149 12.94 19.39 -5.68
CA GLY A 149 12.01 18.88 -4.68
C GLY A 149 12.66 18.66 -3.31
N THR A 150 11.83 18.40 -2.31
CA THR A 150 12.19 18.24 -0.88
C THR A 150 13.32 17.24 -0.65
N VAL A 151 13.25 16.05 -1.26
CA VAL A 151 14.28 15.00 -1.14
C VAL A 151 15.62 15.48 -1.68
N LYS A 152 15.63 16.15 -2.83
CA LYS A 152 16.85 16.64 -3.46
C LYS A 152 17.49 17.74 -2.61
N LEU A 153 16.72 18.71 -2.13
CA LEU A 153 17.22 19.73 -1.21
C LEU A 153 17.81 19.13 0.08
N ALA A 154 17.08 18.22 0.73
CA ALA A 154 17.56 17.57 1.94
C ALA A 154 18.86 16.77 1.72
N THR A 155 18.98 16.12 0.56
CA THR A 155 20.18 15.34 0.20
C THR A 155 21.38 16.26 0.01
N ALA A 156 21.20 17.44 -0.61
CA ALA A 156 22.28 18.42 -0.75
C ALA A 156 22.83 18.88 0.61
N PHE A 157 21.94 19.23 1.55
CA PHE A 157 22.35 19.62 2.90
C PHE A 157 22.96 18.46 3.70
N LYS A 158 22.48 17.22 3.50
CA LYS A 158 23.14 16.02 4.03
C LYS A 158 24.58 15.90 3.50
N ILE A 159 24.81 16.10 2.20
CA ILE A 159 26.16 16.03 1.61
C ILE A 159 27.06 17.12 2.21
N ILE A 160 26.61 18.37 2.23
CA ILE A 160 27.34 19.51 2.84
C ILE A 160 27.74 19.19 4.29
N CYS A 161 26.77 18.75 5.10
CA CYS A 161 26.97 18.56 6.55
C CYS A 161 27.77 17.30 6.91
N SER A 162 27.68 16.26 6.09
CA SER A 162 28.39 14.99 6.34
C SER A 162 29.71 14.88 5.59
N ARG A 163 29.93 15.73 4.58
CA ARG A 163 31.02 15.64 3.59
C ARG A 163 31.09 14.27 2.91
N LYS A 164 29.95 13.59 2.75
CA LYS A 164 29.85 12.23 2.20
C LYS A 164 28.79 12.13 1.12
N ILE A 165 29.20 11.56 0.00
CA ILE A 165 28.33 11.18 -1.10
C ILE A 165 28.13 9.67 -1.03
N ASP A 166 26.87 9.25 -0.99
CA ASP A 166 26.50 7.84 -1.03
C ASP A 166 26.06 7.46 -2.45
N LYS A 167 26.03 6.15 -2.76
CA LYS A 167 25.51 5.65 -4.04
C LYS A 167 24.06 6.08 -4.30
N SER A 168 23.27 6.27 -3.24
CA SER A 168 21.90 6.78 -3.34
C SER A 168 21.80 8.23 -3.83
N ASP A 169 22.91 8.96 -3.88
CA ASP A 169 22.95 10.39 -4.20
C ASP A 169 23.15 10.64 -5.72
N GLU A 170 22.82 9.65 -6.56
CA GLU A 170 22.82 9.67 -8.04
C GLU A 170 21.95 10.77 -8.66
N MET A 171 21.08 11.41 -7.88
CA MET A 171 20.24 12.52 -8.32
C MET A 171 21.00 13.83 -8.63
N PHE A 172 22.29 13.90 -8.31
CA PHE A 172 23.15 15.04 -8.60
C PHE A 172 24.18 14.70 -9.68
N SER A 173 24.44 15.67 -10.56
CA SER A 173 25.60 15.63 -11.44
C SER A 173 26.90 15.76 -10.63
N ASP A 174 28.01 15.32 -11.22
CA ASP A 174 29.31 15.40 -10.57
C ASP A 174 29.76 16.86 -10.32
N ASP A 175 29.42 17.80 -11.21
CA ASP A 175 29.66 19.23 -10.99
C ASP A 175 28.95 19.74 -9.72
N VAL A 176 27.67 19.40 -9.54
CA VAL A 176 26.91 19.81 -8.36
C VAL A 176 27.48 19.16 -7.10
N ARG A 177 27.83 17.87 -7.17
CA ARG A 177 28.47 17.15 -6.06
C ARG A 177 29.77 17.80 -5.62
N SER A 178 30.65 18.14 -6.56
CA SER A 178 31.90 18.85 -6.27
C SER A 178 31.64 20.21 -5.62
N LYS A 179 30.72 21.01 -6.18
CA LYS A 179 30.34 22.32 -5.58
C LYS A 179 29.79 22.20 -4.16
N LEU A 180 29.00 21.17 -3.87
CA LEU A 180 28.47 20.92 -2.52
C LEU A 180 29.59 20.57 -1.53
N LEU A 181 30.57 19.76 -1.96
CA LEU A 181 31.72 19.39 -1.12
C LEU A 181 32.70 20.55 -0.93
N ASP A 182 33.09 21.23 -2.00
CA ASP A 182 34.07 22.32 -1.99
C ASP A 182 33.59 23.51 -1.16
N ALA A 183 32.28 23.74 -1.15
CA ALA A 183 31.68 24.82 -0.38
C ALA A 183 31.35 24.44 1.07
N ALA A 184 31.49 23.17 1.48
CA ALA A 184 30.95 22.67 2.74
C ALA A 184 31.38 23.50 3.97
N ASP A 185 32.64 23.92 4.04
CA ASP A 185 33.16 24.73 5.15
C ASP A 185 32.51 26.11 5.26
N LYS A 186 32.01 26.65 4.15
CA LYS A 186 31.30 27.93 4.10
C LYS A 186 29.91 27.87 4.72
N TYR A 187 29.36 26.67 4.96
CA TYR A 187 28.04 26.47 5.56
C TYR A 187 28.06 26.30 7.08
N LYS A 188 29.24 26.21 7.71
CA LYS A 188 29.37 25.85 9.13
C LYS A 188 28.56 26.74 10.10
N ASP A 189 28.38 28.01 9.76
CA ASP A 189 27.64 29.00 10.56
C ASP A 189 26.24 29.29 9.99
N LEU A 190 25.88 28.67 8.87
CA LEU A 190 24.60 28.89 8.16
C LEU A 190 23.60 27.78 8.42
N VAL A 191 24.06 26.56 8.69
CA VAL A 191 23.22 25.39 8.88
C VAL A 191 23.67 24.59 10.10
N PHE A 192 22.74 23.89 10.72
CA PHE A 192 23.05 23.01 11.85
C PHE A 192 23.23 21.56 11.34
N PRO A 193 24.45 20.99 11.34
CA PRO A 193 24.73 19.70 10.71
C PRO A 193 23.85 18.55 11.18
N THR A 194 23.65 18.43 12.49
CA THR A 194 22.80 17.39 13.08
C THR A 194 21.35 17.55 12.65
N GLY A 195 20.86 18.79 12.54
CA GLY A 195 19.51 19.10 12.06
C GLY A 195 19.31 18.72 10.60
N CYS A 196 20.25 19.07 9.73
CA CYS A 196 20.21 18.71 8.31
C CYS A 196 20.18 17.19 8.09
N ILE A 197 21.02 16.44 8.82
CA ILE A 197 21.07 14.98 8.71
C ILE A 197 19.77 14.34 9.25
N ALA A 198 19.22 14.83 10.36
CA ALA A 198 17.96 14.35 10.91
C ALA A 198 16.78 14.62 9.96
N ASN A 199 16.72 15.82 9.38
CA ASN A 199 15.71 16.19 8.39
C ASN A 199 15.80 15.32 7.14
N TYR A 200 17.00 15.07 6.62
CA TYR A 200 17.20 14.15 5.49
C TYR A 200 16.62 12.76 5.77
N LYS A 201 16.95 12.15 6.93
CA LYS A 201 16.42 10.83 7.30
C LYS A 201 14.89 10.83 7.40
N LYS A 202 14.31 11.87 8.01
CA LYS A 202 12.87 12.04 8.13
C LYS A 202 12.19 12.13 6.75
N ILE A 203 12.72 12.97 5.86
CA ILE A 203 12.19 13.19 4.51
C ILE A 203 12.29 11.92 3.67
N LEU A 204 13.43 11.22 3.74
CA LEU A 204 13.60 9.97 3.01
C LEU A 204 12.59 8.91 3.49
N GLY A 205 12.41 8.76 4.80
CA GLY A 205 11.42 7.85 5.38
C GLY A 205 9.98 8.21 4.98
N LEU A 206 9.63 9.50 5.00
CA LEU A 206 8.31 9.98 4.56
C LEU A 206 8.07 9.70 3.08
N ASN A 207 9.05 9.98 2.22
CA ASN A 207 8.94 9.73 0.78
C ASN A 207 8.78 8.24 0.46
N ILE A 208 9.54 7.36 1.13
CA ILE A 208 9.40 5.90 0.99
C ILE A 208 7.99 5.47 1.40
N LEU A 209 7.51 5.90 2.57
CA LEU A 209 6.17 5.56 3.07
C LEU A 209 5.07 6.07 2.12
N ARG A 210 5.19 7.30 1.65
CA ARG A 210 4.25 7.93 0.73
C ARG A 210 4.13 7.13 -0.56
N ASN A 211 5.26 6.76 -1.16
CA ASN A 211 5.27 6.02 -2.43
C ASN A 211 4.71 4.60 -2.26
N ASP A 212 5.10 3.88 -1.19
CA ASP A 212 4.48 2.58 -0.85
C ASP A 212 2.96 2.67 -0.73
N LYS A 213 2.46 3.72 -0.08
CA LYS A 213 1.02 3.91 0.11
C LYS A 213 0.29 4.36 -1.15
N MET A 214 0.95 5.13 -2.02
CA MET A 214 0.43 5.47 -3.34
C MET A 214 0.30 4.21 -4.23
N ASP A 215 1.29 3.33 -4.21
CA ASP A 215 1.23 2.07 -4.96
C ASP A 215 0.10 1.17 -4.44
N GLN A 216 -0.03 1.06 -3.11
CA GLN A 216 -1.15 0.33 -2.48
C GLN A 216 -2.51 0.93 -2.83
N LEU A 217 -2.63 2.26 -2.78
CA LEU A 217 -3.85 2.97 -3.13
C LEU A 217 -4.26 2.68 -4.58
N ALA A 218 -3.31 2.69 -5.51
CA ALA A 218 -3.57 2.38 -6.91
C ALA A 218 -4.13 0.95 -7.10
N GLU A 219 -3.54 -0.03 -6.42
CA GLU A 219 -4.03 -1.41 -6.46
C GLU A 219 -5.42 -1.57 -5.82
N PHE A 220 -5.67 -0.91 -4.67
CA PHE A 220 -7.00 -0.96 -4.05
C PHE A 220 -8.08 -0.31 -4.91
N VAL A 221 -7.78 0.84 -5.55
CA VAL A 221 -8.71 1.51 -6.47
C VAL A 221 -9.02 0.63 -7.67
N LYS A 222 -8.01 -0.05 -8.23
CA LYS A 222 -8.20 -1.02 -9.32
C LYS A 222 -9.14 -2.15 -8.92
N VAL A 223 -8.93 -2.76 -7.73
CA VAL A 223 -9.82 -3.80 -7.20
C VAL A 223 -11.24 -3.28 -6.99
N ALA A 224 -11.40 -2.09 -6.43
CA ALA A 224 -12.71 -1.48 -6.22
C ALA A 224 -13.47 -1.26 -7.54
N ARG A 225 -12.78 -0.79 -8.59
CA ARG A 225 -13.37 -0.60 -9.93
C ARG A 225 -13.87 -1.92 -10.54
N ILE A 226 -13.06 -2.97 -10.48
CA ILE A 226 -13.44 -4.30 -10.96
C ILE A 226 -14.70 -4.80 -10.25
N LYS A 227 -14.76 -4.62 -8.92
CA LYS A 227 -15.93 -5.02 -8.13
C LYS A 227 -17.18 -4.22 -8.49
N ALA A 228 -17.06 -2.90 -8.65
CA ALA A 228 -18.16 -2.05 -9.06
C ALA A 228 -18.70 -2.42 -10.46
N GLU A 229 -17.82 -2.74 -11.40
CA GLU A 229 -18.21 -3.22 -12.73
C GLU A 229 -18.93 -4.56 -12.68
N HIS A 230 -18.44 -5.51 -11.86
CA HIS A 230 -19.10 -6.80 -11.69
C HIS A 230 -20.53 -6.64 -11.15
N VAL A 231 -20.72 -5.78 -10.15
CA VAL A 231 -22.05 -5.47 -9.60
C VAL A 231 -22.97 -4.86 -10.66
N ARG A 232 -22.43 -4.00 -11.55
CA ARG A 232 -23.20 -3.37 -12.63
C ARG A 232 -23.63 -4.35 -13.72
N VAL A 233 -22.74 -5.26 -14.14
CA VAL A 233 -22.96 -6.12 -15.31
C VAL A 233 -23.76 -7.38 -14.98
N LYS A 234 -23.63 -7.91 -13.76
CA LYS A 234 -24.28 -9.17 -13.33
C LYS A 234 -25.81 -9.18 -13.50
N PRO A 235 -26.57 -8.12 -13.15
CA PRO A 235 -28.02 -8.08 -13.38
C PRO A 235 -28.40 -8.07 -14.86
N MET A 236 -27.59 -7.41 -15.70
CA MET A 236 -27.83 -7.34 -17.15
C MET A 236 -27.66 -8.71 -17.80
N LEU A 237 -26.59 -9.44 -17.44
CA LEU A 237 -26.36 -10.80 -17.90
C LEU A 237 -27.48 -11.75 -17.46
N ASN A 238 -27.91 -11.68 -16.19
CA ASN A 238 -29.01 -12.52 -15.69
C ASN A 238 -30.31 -12.25 -16.46
N ARG A 239 -30.60 -10.99 -16.77
CA ARG A 239 -31.79 -10.64 -17.58
C ARG A 239 -31.69 -11.20 -19.01
N SER A 240 -30.52 -11.11 -19.64
CA SER A 240 -30.29 -11.69 -20.97
C SER A 240 -30.38 -13.22 -20.99
N LEU A 241 -29.85 -13.89 -19.96
CA LEU A 241 -29.95 -15.35 -19.80
C LEU A 241 -31.39 -15.81 -19.60
N ASN A 242 -32.16 -15.14 -18.75
CA ASN A 242 -33.57 -15.48 -18.53
C ASN A 242 -34.40 -15.30 -19.81
N LEU A 243 -34.09 -14.30 -20.64
CA LEU A 243 -34.75 -14.09 -21.94
C LEU A 243 -34.39 -15.17 -22.98
N LEU A 244 -33.20 -15.77 -22.89
CA LEU A 244 -32.77 -16.86 -23.77
C LEU A 244 -33.38 -18.21 -23.35
N GLN A 245 -33.65 -18.41 -22.06
CA GLN A 245 -34.27 -19.63 -21.52
C GLN A 245 -35.80 -19.64 -21.63
N ALA A 246 -36.42 -18.49 -21.94
CA ALA A 246 -37.86 -18.36 -22.13
C ALA A 246 -38.32 -18.57 -23.58
N LYS A 247 -37.43 -19.04 -24.47
CA LYS A 247 -37.70 -19.42 -25.87
C LYS A 247 -37.46 -20.91 -26.05
#